data_AF-A0A5A7SNF8-F1
#
_entry.id   AF-A0A5A7SNF8-F1
#
_cell.length_a   1.000
_cell.length_b   1.000
_cell.length_c   1.000
_cell.angle_alpha   90.00
_cell.angle_beta   90.00
_cell.angle_gamma   90.00
#
_symmetry.space_group_name_H-M   'P 1'
#
loop_
_entity.id
_entity.type
_entity.pdbx_description
1 polymer ?
#
loop_
_entity_poly.entity_id
_entity_poly.type
_entity_poly.pdbx_seq_one_letter_code
_entity_poly.pdbx_strand_id
1 'polypeptide(L)' 'MSDSSATLVVFERRYASLVDHHTKQIVGSTDKQPLLETPSEVFQLRKLLPMSMPYDFNVHVHHFIV' A
#
# COMPACT_ATOMS: atom_id res chain seq x y z
N MET A 1 10.67 -4.35 25.83
CA MET A 1 10.27 -5.31 24.77
C MET A 1 8.94 -5.89 25.21
N SER A 2 7.91 -5.78 24.39
CA SER A 2 6.62 -6.42 24.68
C SER A 2 6.75 -7.89 24.31
N ASP A 3 6.46 -8.83 25.22
CA ASP A 3 6.39 -10.28 24.96
C ASP A 3 5.14 -10.69 24.16
N SER A 4 4.47 -9.72 23.52
CA SER A 4 3.33 -9.97 22.66
C SER A 4 3.76 -10.56 21.32
N SER A 5 3.10 -11.63 20.87
CA SER A 5 3.25 -12.16 19.52
C SER A 5 2.79 -11.16 18.44
N ALA A 6 3.44 -11.16 17.29
CA ALA A 6 3.02 -10.40 16.11
C ALA A 6 2.58 -11.33 14.98
N THR A 7 1.44 -11.02 14.37
CA THR A 7 0.98 -11.67 13.13
C THR A 7 1.29 -10.75 11.96
N LEU A 8 1.94 -11.30 10.93
CA LEU A 8 2.39 -10.55 9.76
C LEU A 8 1.75 -11.11 8.49
N VAL A 9 1.42 -10.22 7.55
CA VAL A 9 1.07 -10.59 6.17
C VAL A 9 2.16 -10.03 5.27
N VAL A 10 2.82 -10.91 4.51
CA VAL A 10 3.97 -10.57 3.67
C VAL A 10 3.64 -10.86 2.21
N PHE A 11 3.95 -9.91 1.33
CA PHE A 11 3.80 -10.05 -0.11
C PHE A 11 5.17 -10.02 -0.77
N GLU A 12 5.44 -11.01 -1.63
CA GLU A 12 6.67 -11.09 -2.42
C GLU A 12 6.33 -11.25 -3.90
N ARG A 13 7.13 -10.61 -4.75
CA ARG A 13 7.01 -10.67 -6.21
C ARG A 13 8.37 -10.43 -6.85
N ARG A 14 8.62 -11.06 -8.00
CA ARG A 14 9.74 -10.71 -8.88
C ARG A 14 9.50 -9.31 -9.47
N TYR A 15 10.31 -8.33 -9.05
CA TYR A 15 10.21 -6.95 -9.52
C TYR A 15 10.35 -6.86 -11.05
N ALA A 16 9.36 -6.25 -11.70
CA ALA A 16 9.37 -5.92 -13.11
C ALA A 16 10.10 -4.59 -13.32
N SER A 17 11.43 -4.64 -13.39
CA SER A 17 12.28 -3.46 -13.50
C SER A 17 12.06 -2.69 -14.80
N LEU A 18 12.02 -1.36 -14.70
CA LEU A 18 12.07 -0.44 -15.83
C LEU A 18 13.40 0.33 -15.79
N VAL A 19 13.98 0.59 -16.98
CA VAL A 19 15.27 1.32 -17.11
C VAL A 19 15.17 2.68 -16.42
N ASP A 20 16.19 3.04 -15.64
CA ASP A 20 16.30 4.29 -14.86
C ASP A 20 15.20 4.52 -13.81
N HIS A 21 14.40 3.50 -13.48
CA HIS A 21 13.33 3.58 -12.49
C HIS A 21 13.62 2.66 -11.30
N HIS A 22 13.87 3.29 -10.15
CA HIS A 22 14.20 2.61 -8.92
C HIS A 22 13.18 2.91 -7.83
N THR A 23 12.75 1.87 -7.12
CA THR A 23 11.96 1.99 -5.91
C THR A 23 12.84 2.44 -4.73
N LYS A 24 12.20 2.90 -3.66
CA LYS A 24 12.86 3.19 -2.39
C LYS A 24 12.15 2.46 -1.26
N GLN A 25 12.84 2.28 -0.14
CA GLN A 25 12.22 1.73 1.07
C GLN A 25 11.11 2.67 1.54
N ILE A 26 9.96 2.09 1.86
CA ILE A 26 8.81 2.80 2.41
C ILE A 26 8.46 2.16 3.75
N VAL A 27 8.30 3.02 4.76
CA VAL A 27 7.79 2.65 6.07
C VAL A 27 6.68 3.64 6.40
N GLY A 28 5.52 3.15 6.84
CA GLY A 28 4.37 3.99 7.10
C GLY A 28 3.26 3.26 7.84
N SER A 29 2.18 3.98 8.09
CA SER A 29 0.98 3.49 8.77
C SER A 29 -0.25 3.83 7.92
N THR A 30 -1.25 2.93 7.88
CA THR A 30 -2.44 3.06 7.02
C THR A 30 -3.23 4.34 7.30
N ASP A 31 -3.36 4.73 8.56
CA ASP A 31 -4.07 5.94 9.02
C ASP A 31 -3.44 7.24 8.50
N LYS A 32 -2.13 7.22 8.17
CA LYS A 32 -1.40 8.37 7.64
C LYS A 32 -1.50 8.52 6.12
N GLN A 33 -2.03 7.53 5.41
CA GLN A 33 -2.23 7.61 3.96
C GLN A 33 -3.45 8.45 3.62
N PRO A 34 -3.46 9.28 2.57
CA PRO A 34 -4.64 10.05 2.20
C PRO A 34 -5.79 9.13 1.74
N LEU A 35 -7.02 9.54 2.02
CA LEU A 35 -8.19 8.96 1.35
C LEU A 35 -8.20 9.39 -0.11
N LEU A 36 -8.37 8.42 -1.01
CA LEU A 36 -8.51 8.68 -2.44
C LEU A 36 -9.98 8.71 -2.82
N GLU A 37 -10.32 9.59 -3.77
CA GLU A 37 -11.63 9.60 -4.39
C GLU A 37 -11.88 8.28 -5.15
N THR A 38 -13.05 7.72 -4.95
CA THR A 38 -13.53 6.52 -5.64
C THR A 38 -14.91 6.81 -6.22
N PRO A 39 -14.96 7.45 -7.40
CA PRO A 39 -16.22 7.85 -8.02
C PRO A 39 -17.17 6.66 -8.16
N SER A 40 -18.43 6.85 -7.75
CA SER A 40 -19.50 5.84 -7.83
C SER A 40 -19.32 4.59 -6.95
N GLU A 41 -18.27 4.53 -6.12
CA GLU A 41 -18.03 3.42 -5.19
C GLU A 41 -18.39 3.81 -3.75
N VAL A 42 -18.79 2.82 -2.95
CA VAL A 42 -19.25 2.99 -1.55
C VAL A 42 -18.16 2.73 -0.50
N PHE A 43 -16.93 2.40 -0.92
CA PHE A 43 -15.82 2.15 -0.01
C PHE A 43 -14.85 3.33 0.04
N GLN A 44 -14.17 3.47 1.16
CA GLN A 44 -13.03 4.37 1.31
C GLN A 44 -11.75 3.66 0.87
N LEU A 45 -10.95 4.31 0.02
CA LEU A 45 -9.70 3.77 -0.52
C LEU A 45 -8.47 4.48 0.04
N ARG A 46 -7.49 3.69 0.49
CA ARG A 46 -6.11 4.14 0.73
C ARG A 46 -5.14 3.24 -0.01
N LYS A 47 -4.06 3.83 -0.55
CA LYS A 47 -2.95 3.09 -1.15
C LYS A 47 -1.72 3.24 -0.26
N LEU A 48 -1.01 2.13 -0.03
CA LEU A 48 0.12 2.10 0.92
C LEU A 48 1.46 2.42 0.25
N LEU A 49 1.57 2.27 -1.07
CA LEU A 49 2.75 2.63 -1.86
C LEU A 49 2.45 3.82 -2.77
N PRO A 50 3.47 4.60 -3.20
CA PRO A 50 3.32 5.62 -4.23
C PRO A 50 2.72 5.05 -5.52
N MET A 51 1.95 5.88 -6.22
CA MET A 51 1.38 5.55 -7.53
C MET A 51 2.32 5.89 -8.69
N SER A 52 3.61 6.09 -8.41
CA SER A 52 4.60 6.44 -9.41
C SER A 52 5.11 5.21 -10.16
N MET A 53 5.62 5.44 -11.37
CA MET A 53 6.10 4.41 -12.30
C MET A 53 7.06 3.34 -11.72
N PRO A 54 8.02 3.64 -10.80
CA PRO A 54 8.93 2.59 -10.32
C PRO A 54 8.24 1.50 -9.48
N TYR A 55 7.05 1.73 -8.93
CA TYR A 55 6.35 0.72 -8.13
C TYR A 55 5.43 -0.11 -9.04
N ASP A 56 5.82 -1.37 -9.27
CA ASP A 56 5.13 -2.27 -10.19
C ASP A 56 3.93 -3.00 -9.56
N PHE A 57 3.68 -2.78 -8.27
CA PHE A 57 2.47 -3.18 -7.56
C PHE A 57 2.11 -2.16 -6.47
N ASN A 58 0.92 -2.30 -5.89
CA ASN A 58 0.49 -1.51 -4.73
C ASN A 58 -0.35 -2.37 -3.79
N VAL A 59 -0.47 -1.94 -2.53
CA VAL A 59 -1.36 -2.55 -1.53
C VAL A 59 -2.45 -1.55 -1.22
N HIS A 60 -3.69 -1.95 -1.41
CA HIS A 60 -4.85 -1.10 -1.17
C HIS A 60 -5.60 -1.56 0.07
N VAL A 61 -6.06 -0.60 0.86
CA VAL A 61 -6.98 -0.86 1.97
C VAL A 61 -8.32 -0.27 1.57
N HIS A 62 -9.33 -1.14 1.48
CA HIS A 62 -10.72 -0.77 1.19
C HIS A 62 -11.50 -0.91 2.49
N HIS A 63 -12.16 0.15 2.91
CA HIS A 63 -13.04 0.13 4.08
C HIS A 63 -14.47 0.43 3.64
N PHE A 64 -15.34 -0.56 3.78
CA PHE A 64 -16.77 -0.42 3.52
C PHE A 64 -17.46 0.10 4.78
N ILE A 65 -18.10 1.25 4.66
CA ILE A 65 -18.98 1.82 5.69
C ILE A 65 -20.41 1.47 5.31
N VAL A 66 -20.80 0.21 5.56
CA VAL A 66 -22.20 -0.21 5.52
C VAL A 66 -22.78 -0.10 6.92
#